data_AF-A0A1S3YG24-F1
#
_entry.id   AF-A0A1S3YG24-F1
#
_cell.length_a   1.000
_cell.length_b   1.000
_cell.length_c   1.000
_cell.angle_alpha   90.00
_cell.angle_beta   90.00
_cell.angle_gamma   90.00
#
_symmetry.space_group_name_H-M   'P 1'
#
loop_
_entity.id
_entity.type
_entity.pdbx_description
1 polymer ?
#
loop_
_entity_poly.entity_id
_entity_poly.type
_entity_poly.pdbx_seq_one_letter_code
_entity_poly.pdbx_strand_id
1 'polypeptide(L)'
;MEKMKNILKPKPNPQQLLRDWQRRLRQECRNIERQIRDIQREEKNVEKSIKEAAKRNDMGSAKALAKELVRSKITVNRLYENKAQLNSISMHLGESVAIARTVGHLSKSAEVMKLVNNLMKAPKMAITMQEFNKEMTKAGVIEEIVNDAVDTALDSEDIEEEIEEEVDRVLTEIAGETAAQLPEAVRKEKLKEPAQALGDAEVCHIYKPLHRSLIDLFNDEINAGC
;
A
#
# COMPACT_ATOMS: atom_id res chain seq x y z
N MET A 1 12.46 -20.44 48.17
CA MET A 1 12.38 -21.67 47.33
C MET A 1 12.28 -21.38 45.82
N GLU A 2 11.71 -20.26 45.37
CA GLU A 2 11.71 -19.87 43.94
C GLU A 2 13.07 -19.40 43.40
N LYS A 3 13.84 -18.65 44.20
CA LYS A 3 15.16 -18.15 43.80
C LYS A 3 16.18 -19.27 43.53
N MET A 4 16.02 -20.43 44.17
CA MET A 4 16.93 -21.59 43.99
C MET A 4 16.56 -22.45 42.76
N LYS A 5 15.31 -22.40 42.28
CA LYS A 5 14.89 -23.06 41.03
C LYS A 5 15.39 -22.34 39.77
N ASN A 6 15.86 -21.09 39.89
CA ASN A 6 16.44 -20.33 38.77
C ASN A 6 17.96 -20.46 38.66
N ILE A 7 18.64 -21.08 39.63
CA ILE A 7 20.11 -21.30 39.62
C ILE A 7 20.47 -22.65 38.95
N LEU A 8 19.53 -23.59 38.90
CA LEU A 8 19.71 -24.94 38.35
C LEU A 8 19.00 -25.15 36.99
N LYS A 9 18.67 -24.07 36.27
CA LYS A 9 18.30 -24.23 34.86
C LYS A 9 19.61 -24.26 34.06
N PRO A 10 19.98 -25.40 33.43
CA PRO A 10 21.09 -25.40 32.50
C PRO A 10 20.84 -24.27 31.48
N LYS A 11 21.90 -23.54 31.11
CA LYS A 11 21.80 -22.52 30.05
C LYS A 11 21.01 -23.14 28.90
N PRO A 12 19.91 -22.50 28.44
CA PRO A 12 19.06 -23.08 27.42
C PRO A 12 19.95 -23.50 26.26
N ASN A 13 19.81 -24.75 25.82
CA ASN A 13 20.57 -25.26 24.70
C ASN A 13 20.42 -24.25 23.54
N PRO A 14 21.51 -23.78 22.92
CA PRO A 14 21.46 -22.89 21.76
C PRO A 14 20.39 -23.30 20.74
N GLN A 15 20.27 -24.60 20.47
CA GLN A 15 19.28 -25.14 19.55
C GLN A 15 17.83 -24.98 20.02
N GLN A 16 17.58 -25.03 21.32
CA GLN A 16 16.25 -24.80 21.89
C GLN A 16 15.87 -23.32 21.79
N LEU A 17 16.80 -22.43 22.10
CA LEU A 17 16.60 -20.98 22.01
C LEU A 17 16.23 -20.56 20.57
N LEU A 18 16.97 -21.08 19.57
CA LEU A 18 16.66 -20.81 18.16
C LEU A 18 15.28 -21.34 17.74
N ARG A 19 14.87 -22.51 18.25
CA ARG A 19 13.52 -23.05 17.98
C ARG A 19 12.42 -22.20 18.63
N ASP A 20 12.65 -21.69 19.83
CA ASP A 20 11.70 -20.83 20.53
C ASP A 20 11.56 -19.48 19.81
N TRP A 21 12.65 -18.92 19.32
CA TRP A 21 12.65 -17.75 18.45
C TRP A 21 11.90 -17.97 17.15
N GLN A 22 12.13 -19.08 16.45
CA GLN A 22 11.36 -19.43 15.25
C GLN A 22 9.85 -19.56 15.54
N ARG A 23 9.48 -20.07 16.72
CA ARG A 23 8.06 -20.14 17.13
C ARG A 23 7.48 -18.75 17.36
N ARG A 24 8.21 -17.84 18.03
CA ARG A 24 7.79 -16.44 18.24
C ARG A 24 7.63 -15.72 16.90
N LEU A 25 8.59 -15.82 15.98
CA LEU A 25 8.49 -15.20 14.64
C LEU A 25 7.27 -15.70 13.86
N ARG A 26 6.98 -17.00 13.87
CA ARG A 26 5.78 -17.56 13.23
C ARG A 26 4.48 -17.05 13.86
N GLN A 27 4.48 -16.81 15.17
CA GLN A 27 3.32 -16.21 15.83
C GLN A 27 3.12 -14.76 15.37
N GLU A 28 4.19 -13.98 15.26
CA GLU A 28 4.13 -12.61 14.73
C GLU A 28 3.68 -12.58 13.26
N CYS A 29 4.15 -13.51 12.41
CA CYS A 29 3.62 -13.63 11.04
C CYS A 29 2.10 -13.82 11.03
N ARG A 30 1.56 -14.67 11.91
CA ARG A 30 0.10 -14.87 12.03
C ARG A 30 -0.62 -13.63 12.58
N ASN A 31 0.02 -12.87 13.46
CA ASN A 31 -0.52 -11.61 13.97
C ASN A 31 -0.66 -10.59 12.84
N ILE A 32 0.39 -10.44 12.00
CA ILE A 32 0.38 -9.59 10.81
C ILE A 32 -0.71 -10.03 9.82
N GLU A 33 -0.83 -11.33 9.54
CA GLU A 33 -1.88 -11.84 8.64
C GLU A 33 -3.31 -11.57 9.15
N ARG A 34 -3.52 -11.51 10.47
CA ARG A 34 -4.80 -11.06 11.04
C ARG A 34 -5.00 -9.56 10.81
N GLN A 35 -3.99 -8.75 11.12
CA GLN A 35 -4.04 -7.29 10.90
C GLN A 35 -4.33 -6.94 9.43
N ILE A 36 -3.67 -7.61 8.48
CA ILE A 36 -3.94 -7.43 7.04
C ILE A 36 -5.41 -7.71 6.73
N ARG A 37 -5.95 -8.84 7.21
CA ARG A 37 -7.37 -9.19 6.96
C ARG A 37 -8.34 -8.21 7.60
N ASP A 38 -8.02 -7.69 8.78
CA ASP A 38 -8.85 -6.71 9.47
C ASP A 38 -8.86 -5.37 8.73
N ILE A 39 -7.69 -4.90 8.27
CA ILE A 39 -7.58 -3.67 7.46
C ILE A 39 -8.30 -3.85 6.11
N GLN A 40 -8.07 -4.95 5.40
CA GLN A 40 -8.74 -5.21 4.11
C GLN A 40 -10.26 -5.32 4.22
N ARG A 41 -10.79 -5.73 5.38
CA ARG A 41 -12.23 -5.72 5.63
C ARG A 41 -12.73 -4.29 5.77
N GLU A 42 -11.98 -3.45 6.47
CA GLU A 42 -12.33 -2.04 6.66
C GLU A 42 -12.18 -1.24 5.35
N GLU A 43 -11.17 -1.52 4.53
CA GLU A 43 -11.02 -0.95 3.18
C GLU A 43 -12.29 -1.16 2.34
N LYS A 44 -12.88 -2.37 2.37
CA LYS A 44 -14.15 -2.66 1.68
C LYS A 44 -15.35 -1.88 2.25
N ASN A 45 -15.32 -1.53 3.52
CA ASN A 45 -16.36 -0.69 4.12
C ASN A 45 -16.19 0.77 3.66
N VAL A 46 -14.95 1.27 3.67
CA VAL A 46 -14.59 2.61 3.18
C VAL A 46 -14.94 2.77 1.70
N GLU A 47 -14.66 1.77 0.85
CA GLU A 47 -15.04 1.77 -0.56
C GLU A 47 -16.56 1.95 -0.76
N LYS A 48 -17.39 1.30 0.07
CA LYS A 48 -18.84 1.50 0.03
C LYS A 48 -19.23 2.91 0.45
N SER A 49 -18.61 3.43 1.51
CA SER A 49 -18.85 4.79 1.98
C SER A 49 -18.43 5.85 0.94
N ILE A 50 -17.35 5.62 0.19
CA ILE A 50 -16.95 6.48 -0.95
C ILE A 50 -18.05 6.45 -2.02
N LYS A 51 -18.54 5.26 -2.40
CA LYS A 51 -19.63 5.11 -3.38
C LYS A 51 -20.91 5.83 -2.93
N GLU A 52 -21.26 5.75 -1.65
CA GLU A 52 -22.42 6.44 -1.08
C GLU A 52 -22.25 7.96 -0.99
N ALA A 53 -21.06 8.45 -0.66
CA ALA A 53 -20.74 9.89 -0.67
C ALA A 53 -20.81 10.45 -2.10
N ALA A 54 -20.22 9.74 -3.08
CA ALA A 54 -20.26 10.12 -4.49
C ALA A 54 -21.70 10.17 -5.05
N LYS A 55 -22.55 9.20 -4.68
CA LYS A 55 -23.98 9.21 -5.08
C LYS A 55 -24.76 10.39 -4.51
N ARG A 56 -24.39 10.86 -3.31
CA ARG A 56 -24.98 12.05 -2.67
C ARG A 56 -24.37 13.36 -3.18
N ASN A 57 -23.46 13.30 -4.17
CA ASN A 57 -22.70 14.43 -4.69
C ASN A 57 -21.86 15.17 -3.63
N ASP A 58 -21.50 14.47 -2.54
CA ASP A 58 -20.62 14.98 -1.49
C ASP A 58 -19.16 14.61 -1.82
N MET A 59 -18.57 15.40 -2.71
CA MET A 59 -17.20 15.18 -3.18
C MET A 59 -16.14 15.47 -2.10
N GLY A 60 -16.45 16.32 -1.12
CA GLY A 60 -15.56 16.62 0.00
C GLY A 60 -15.35 15.40 0.88
N SER A 61 -16.45 14.75 1.30
CA SER A 61 -16.38 13.51 2.07
C SER A 61 -15.80 12.36 1.25
N ALA A 62 -16.12 12.25 -0.04
CA ALA A 62 -15.57 11.22 -0.92
C ALA A 62 -14.04 11.32 -1.02
N LYS A 63 -13.49 12.53 -1.19
CA LYS A 63 -12.03 12.77 -1.25
C LYS A 63 -11.34 12.44 0.06
N ALA A 64 -11.93 12.83 1.20
CA ALA A 64 -11.38 12.49 2.52
C ALA A 64 -11.32 10.98 2.77
N LEU A 65 -12.39 10.25 2.42
CA LEU A 65 -12.45 8.79 2.54
C LEU A 65 -11.50 8.09 1.56
N ALA A 66 -11.33 8.61 0.35
CA ALA A 66 -10.36 8.09 -0.61
C ALA A 66 -8.91 8.24 -0.11
N LYS A 67 -8.57 9.37 0.55
CA LYS A 67 -7.25 9.56 1.18
C LYS A 67 -6.98 8.52 2.26
N GLU A 68 -7.99 8.19 3.07
CA GLU A 68 -7.88 7.13 4.08
C GLU A 68 -7.73 5.73 3.46
N LEU A 69 -8.41 5.46 2.34
CA LEU A 69 -8.27 4.22 1.59
C LEU A 69 -6.85 4.03 1.04
N VAL A 70 -6.26 5.07 0.45
CA VAL A 70 -4.87 5.03 -0.05
C VAL A 70 -3.88 4.77 1.08
N ARG A 71 -4.04 5.46 2.23
CA ARG A 71 -3.21 5.22 3.43
C ARG A 71 -3.33 3.79 3.96
N SER A 72 -4.54 3.22 3.91
CA SER A 72 -4.78 1.82 4.28
C SER A 72 -4.04 0.86 3.36
N LYS A 73 -4.09 1.07 2.04
CA LYS A 73 -3.35 0.26 1.05
C LYS A 73 -1.84 0.31 1.28
N ILE A 74 -1.28 1.50 1.52
CA ILE A 74 0.16 1.66 1.85
C ILE A 74 0.51 0.89 3.13
N THR A 75 -0.36 0.97 4.14
CA THR A 75 -0.17 0.23 5.40
C THR A 75 -0.18 -1.28 5.18
N VAL A 76 -1.07 -1.81 4.34
CA VAL A 76 -1.11 -3.22 3.97
C VAL A 76 0.17 -3.65 3.26
N ASN A 77 0.68 -2.83 2.33
CA ASN A 77 1.95 -3.11 1.63
C ASN A 77 3.12 -3.21 2.60
N ARG A 78 3.24 -2.24 3.53
CA ARG A 78 4.26 -2.28 4.60
C ARG A 78 4.13 -3.51 5.50
N LEU A 79 2.91 -3.96 5.79
CA LEU A 79 2.70 -5.21 6.54
C LEU A 79 3.15 -6.46 5.78
N TYR A 80 3.01 -6.50 4.44
CA TYR A 80 3.56 -7.58 3.62
C TYR A 80 5.08 -7.58 3.61
N GLU A 81 5.72 -6.42 3.53
CA GLU A 81 7.18 -6.27 3.64
C GLU A 81 7.68 -6.77 5.00
N ASN A 82 7.03 -6.37 6.08
CA ASN A 82 7.36 -6.84 7.44
C ASN A 82 7.24 -8.37 7.56
N LYS A 83 6.20 -8.95 6.96
CA LYS A 83 6.03 -10.42 6.89
C LYS A 83 7.18 -11.08 6.12
N ALA A 84 7.61 -10.50 5.01
CA ALA A 84 8.73 -11.01 4.23
C ALA A 84 10.05 -10.96 5.03
N GLN A 85 10.30 -9.84 5.73
CA GLN A 85 11.47 -9.69 6.60
C GLN A 85 11.47 -10.73 7.74
N LEU A 86 10.32 -10.95 8.39
CA LEU A 86 10.16 -12.02 9.40
C LEU A 86 10.48 -13.41 8.86
N ASN A 87 9.98 -13.73 7.66
CA ASN A 87 10.24 -15.02 7.03
C ASN A 87 11.73 -15.20 6.73
N SER A 88 12.40 -14.15 6.24
CA SER A 88 13.84 -14.16 6.01
C SER A 88 14.63 -14.41 7.30
N ILE A 89 14.28 -13.74 8.40
CA ILE A 89 14.87 -14.01 9.72
C ILE A 89 14.64 -15.47 10.14
N SER A 90 13.42 -15.99 9.97
CA SER A 90 13.12 -17.38 10.32
C SER A 90 13.95 -18.38 9.51
N MET A 91 14.27 -18.07 8.25
CA MET A 91 15.14 -18.90 7.40
C MET A 91 16.59 -18.87 7.89
N HIS A 92 17.16 -17.68 8.13
CA HIS A 92 18.52 -17.54 8.66
C HIS A 92 18.70 -18.20 10.04
N LEU A 93 17.67 -18.15 10.89
CA LEU A 93 17.69 -18.91 12.14
C LEU A 93 17.63 -20.42 11.91
N GLY A 94 16.93 -20.89 10.87
CA GLY A 94 16.92 -22.30 10.48
C GLY A 94 18.31 -22.79 10.08
N GLU A 95 19.03 -21.98 9.30
CA GLU A 95 20.43 -22.22 8.94
C GLU A 95 21.33 -22.26 10.19
N SER A 96 21.15 -21.31 11.10
CA SER A 96 21.91 -21.26 12.35
C SER A 96 21.66 -22.48 13.25
N VAL A 97 20.45 -23.07 13.25
CA VAL A 97 20.17 -24.35 13.93
C VAL A 97 20.96 -25.49 13.28
N ALA A 98 21.07 -25.53 11.96
CA ALA A 98 21.82 -26.56 11.26
C ALA A 98 23.31 -26.46 11.57
N ILE A 99 23.88 -25.25 11.53
CA ILE A 99 25.29 -24.99 11.89
C ILE A 99 25.55 -25.36 13.35
N ALA A 100 24.65 -25.02 14.27
CA ALA A 100 24.79 -25.38 15.68
C ALA A 100 24.79 -26.90 15.93
N ARG A 101 24.16 -27.70 15.05
CA ARG A 101 24.18 -29.17 15.15
C ARG A 101 25.50 -29.76 14.64
N THR A 102 26.08 -29.18 13.60
CA THR A 102 27.29 -29.71 12.96
C THR A 102 28.56 -29.21 13.61
N VAL A 103 28.63 -27.92 13.96
CA VAL A 103 29.85 -27.25 14.46
C VAL A 103 29.77 -26.89 15.95
N GLY A 104 28.63 -27.13 16.60
CA GLY A 104 28.45 -26.99 18.05
C GLY A 104 28.41 -25.56 18.59
N HIS A 105 28.58 -24.54 17.74
CA HIS A 105 28.50 -23.12 18.11
C HIS A 105 27.52 -22.37 17.20
N LEU A 106 27.03 -21.23 17.69
CA LEU A 106 26.19 -20.33 16.92
C LEU A 106 27.06 -19.41 16.07
N SER A 107 26.75 -19.30 14.78
CA SER A 107 27.40 -18.33 13.91
C SER A 107 26.74 -16.96 14.08
N LYS A 108 27.54 -15.90 13.97
CA LYS A 108 27.05 -14.53 13.96
C LYS A 108 26.45 -14.22 12.59
N SER A 109 25.28 -13.60 12.55
CA SER A 109 24.61 -13.23 11.30
C SER A 109 24.31 -11.73 11.23
N ALA A 110 25.07 -11.02 10.39
CA ALA A 110 24.84 -9.62 10.09
C ALA A 110 23.52 -9.40 9.32
N GLU A 111 23.10 -10.38 8.50
CA GLU A 111 21.82 -10.31 7.77
C GLU A 111 20.62 -10.35 8.72
N VAL A 112 20.64 -11.27 9.70
CA VAL A 112 19.60 -11.31 10.74
C VAL A 112 19.54 -9.98 11.49
N MET A 113 20.70 -9.40 11.82
CA MET A 113 20.78 -8.11 12.49
C MET A 113 20.12 -6.99 11.68
N LYS A 114 20.43 -6.89 10.38
CA LYS A 114 19.87 -5.88 9.49
C LYS A 114 18.34 -6.01 9.40
N LEU A 115 17.83 -7.22 9.22
CA LEU A 115 16.39 -7.48 9.12
C LEU A 115 15.65 -7.15 10.43
N VAL A 116 16.24 -7.48 11.57
CA VAL A 116 15.68 -7.17 12.89
C VAL A 116 15.63 -5.67 13.12
N ASN A 117 16.68 -4.94 12.73
CA ASN A 117 16.71 -3.47 12.84
C ASN A 117 15.64 -2.80 11.96
N ASN A 118 15.45 -3.28 10.73
CA ASN A 118 14.38 -2.78 9.87
C ASN A 118 12.99 -3.01 10.49
N LEU A 119 12.75 -4.20 11.06
CA LEU A 119 11.51 -4.51 11.77
C LEU A 119 11.32 -3.73 13.07
N MET A 120 12.39 -3.26 13.72
CA MET A 120 12.29 -2.40 14.90
C MET A 120 11.69 -1.02 14.56
N LYS A 121 11.81 -0.57 13.30
CA LYS A 121 11.18 0.67 12.83
C LYS A 121 9.66 0.53 12.67
N ALA A 122 9.13 -0.69 12.57
CA ALA A 122 7.69 -0.93 12.49
C ALA A 122 7.04 -0.79 13.89
N PRO A 123 6.11 0.17 14.11
CA PRO A 123 5.62 0.52 15.45
C PRO A 123 5.02 -0.66 16.23
N LYS A 124 4.27 -1.53 15.53
CA LYS A 124 3.62 -2.71 16.14
C LYS A 124 4.59 -3.85 16.48
N MET A 125 5.81 -3.82 15.92
CA MET A 125 6.82 -4.87 16.09
C MET A 125 8.04 -4.42 16.90
N ALA A 126 8.20 -3.10 17.09
CA ALA A 126 9.34 -2.48 17.73
C ALA A 126 9.71 -3.13 19.07
N ILE A 127 8.73 -3.30 19.97
CA ILE A 127 8.93 -3.87 21.31
C ILE A 127 9.41 -5.32 21.20
N THR A 128 8.68 -6.15 20.46
CA THR A 128 9.00 -7.57 20.29
C THR A 128 10.38 -7.77 19.67
N MET A 129 10.73 -6.98 18.65
CA MET A 129 12.02 -7.09 17.97
C MET A 129 13.18 -6.50 18.77
N GLN A 130 12.94 -5.50 19.61
CA GLN A 130 13.95 -5.01 20.53
C GLN A 130 14.30 -6.07 21.60
N GLU A 131 13.29 -6.75 22.15
CA GLU A 131 13.52 -7.88 23.06
C GLU A 131 14.26 -9.02 22.36
N PHE A 132 13.83 -9.34 21.15
CA PHE A 132 14.43 -10.36 20.30
C PHE A 132 15.91 -10.06 20.03
N ASN A 133 16.23 -8.82 19.66
CA ASN A 133 17.60 -8.36 19.42
C ASN A 133 18.46 -8.56 20.69
N LYS A 134 17.97 -8.11 21.86
CA LYS A 134 18.67 -8.30 23.14
C LYS A 134 18.93 -9.77 23.47
N GLU A 135 17.97 -10.66 23.21
CA GLU A 135 18.14 -12.11 23.41
C GLU A 135 19.18 -12.71 22.46
N MET A 136 19.18 -12.31 21.19
CA MET A 136 20.12 -12.79 20.18
C MET A 136 21.55 -12.29 20.41
N THR A 137 21.73 -11.04 20.83
CA THR A 137 23.04 -10.51 21.23
C THR A 137 23.60 -11.29 22.43
N LYS A 138 22.78 -11.55 23.45
CA LYS A 138 23.20 -12.36 24.62
C LYS A 138 23.57 -13.79 24.28
N ALA A 139 22.95 -14.36 23.24
CA ALA A 139 23.25 -15.71 22.77
C ALA A 139 24.46 -15.76 21.82
N GLY A 140 25.03 -14.62 21.44
CA GLY A 140 26.15 -14.53 20.50
C GLY A 140 25.77 -14.72 19.03
N VAL A 141 24.48 -14.63 18.68
CA VAL A 141 23.99 -14.73 17.29
C VAL A 141 24.16 -13.40 16.55
N ILE A 142 24.13 -12.29 17.28
CA ILE A 142 24.29 -10.94 16.75
C ILE A 142 25.37 -10.22 17.53
N GLU A 143 26.14 -9.38 16.86
CA GLU A 143 27.14 -8.53 17.50
C GLU A 143 26.50 -7.30 18.15
N GLU A 144 27.03 -6.89 19.30
CA GLU A 144 26.65 -5.65 19.96
C GLU A 144 27.27 -4.47 19.19
N ILE A 145 26.63 -4.03 18.12
CA ILE A 145 26.96 -2.76 17.48
C ILE A 145 26.06 -1.70 18.11
N VAL A 146 26.69 -0.73 18.78
CA VAL A 146 26.02 0.47 19.29
C VAL A 146 25.43 1.19 18.09
N ASN A 147 24.10 1.37 18.08
CA ASN A 147 23.35 2.00 16.99
C ASN A 147 23.95 3.35 16.62
N ASP A 148 24.79 3.39 15.58
CA ASP A 148 24.98 4.61 14.82
C ASP A 148 23.70 4.82 14.01
N ALA A 149 23.04 5.93 14.32
CA ALA A 149 21.79 6.34 13.71
C ALA A 149 22.00 6.55 12.20
N VAL A 150 21.83 5.49 11.41
CA VAL A 150 21.59 5.64 9.98
C VAL A 150 20.12 5.95 9.82
N ASP A 151 19.90 7.25 9.87
CA ASP A 151 18.69 7.93 9.51
C ASP A 151 18.23 7.45 8.12
N THR A 152 17.02 6.92 8.06
CA THR A 152 16.28 6.74 6.81
C THR A 152 14.91 7.34 7.05
N ALA A 153 14.90 8.61 7.48
CA ALA A 153 13.72 9.47 7.54
C ALA A 153 13.55 10.25 6.22
N LEU A 154 13.75 9.59 5.07
CA LEU A 154 13.54 10.20 3.75
C LEU A 154 12.22 9.77 3.08
N ASP A 155 11.33 9.07 3.79
CA ASP A 155 10.07 8.54 3.22
C ASP A 155 8.83 9.33 3.65
N SER A 156 8.92 10.42 4.43
CA SER A 156 7.71 11.11 4.90
C SER A 156 7.24 12.26 4.00
N GLU A 157 8.11 12.90 3.23
CA GLU A 157 7.74 14.08 2.42
C GLU A 157 7.33 13.72 0.97
N ASP A 158 7.97 12.72 0.32
CA ASP A 158 7.59 12.28 -1.04
C ASP A 158 6.23 11.56 -1.09
N ILE A 159 5.76 11.03 0.04
CA ILE A 159 4.51 10.26 0.11
C ILE A 159 3.27 11.15 0.03
N GLU A 160 3.32 12.41 0.46
CA GLU A 160 2.10 13.23 0.50
C GLU A 160 1.62 13.69 -0.88
N GLU A 161 2.52 14.03 -1.80
CA GLU A 161 2.17 14.46 -3.17
C GLU A 161 1.70 13.25 -4.02
N GLU A 162 2.38 12.10 -3.91
CA GLU A 162 1.97 10.85 -4.56
C GLU A 162 0.60 10.35 -4.07
N ILE A 163 0.26 10.59 -2.79
CA ILE A 163 -1.06 10.26 -2.23
C ILE A 163 -2.16 11.06 -2.92
N GLU A 164 -1.96 12.33 -3.28
CA GLU A 164 -3.03 13.13 -3.90
C GLU A 164 -3.37 12.65 -5.31
N GLU A 165 -2.35 12.33 -6.11
CA GLU A 165 -2.56 11.74 -7.44
C GLU A 165 -3.24 10.38 -7.36
N GLU A 166 -2.84 9.54 -6.41
CA GLU A 166 -3.43 8.21 -6.21
C GLU A 166 -4.88 8.30 -5.70
N VAL A 167 -5.21 9.33 -4.91
CA VAL A 167 -6.60 9.60 -4.47
C VAL A 167 -7.50 9.89 -5.66
N ASP A 168 -7.07 10.74 -6.59
CA ASP A 168 -7.86 11.09 -7.77
C ASP A 168 -8.03 9.88 -8.71
N ARG A 169 -7.00 9.02 -8.81
CA ARG A 169 -7.07 7.73 -9.51
C ARG A 169 -8.12 6.81 -8.88
N VAL A 170 -8.09 6.61 -7.57
CA VAL A 170 -9.05 5.78 -6.82
C VAL A 170 -10.49 6.28 -6.98
N LEU A 171 -10.71 7.59 -6.94
CA LEU A 171 -12.04 8.18 -7.16
C LEU A 171 -12.55 7.90 -8.58
N THR A 172 -11.66 7.98 -9.58
CA THR A 172 -12.00 7.70 -10.98
C THR A 172 -12.34 6.23 -11.19
N GLU A 173 -11.58 5.31 -10.59
CA GLU A 173 -11.85 3.87 -10.64
C GLU A 173 -13.22 3.54 -10.02
N ILE A 174 -13.51 4.09 -8.83
CA ILE A 174 -14.78 3.87 -8.13
C ILE A 174 -15.97 4.46 -8.92
N ALA A 175 -15.80 5.63 -9.54
CA ALA A 175 -16.80 6.24 -10.39
C ALA A 175 -17.04 5.41 -11.68
N GLY A 176 -15.98 4.89 -12.28
CA GLY A 176 -16.01 4.00 -13.44
C GLY A 176 -16.75 2.69 -13.15
N GLU A 177 -16.47 2.04 -12.01
CA GLU A 177 -17.21 0.86 -11.55
C GLU A 177 -18.70 1.16 -11.34
N THR A 178 -19.02 2.31 -10.75
CA THR A 178 -20.41 2.71 -10.51
C THR A 178 -21.15 2.98 -11.83
N ALA A 179 -20.49 3.58 -12.82
CA ALA A 179 -21.03 3.78 -14.16
C ALA A 179 -21.18 2.47 -14.95
N ALA A 180 -20.36 1.45 -14.66
CA ALA A 180 -20.45 0.11 -15.24
C ALA A 180 -21.60 -0.74 -14.66
N GLN A 181 -21.98 -0.51 -13.40
CA GLN A 181 -23.04 -1.24 -12.71
C GLN A 181 -24.46 -0.66 -12.95
N LEU A 182 -24.59 0.48 -13.64
CA LEU A 182 -25.88 1.06 -13.98
C LEU A 182 -26.44 0.46 -15.28
N PRO A 183 -27.72 0.04 -15.34
CA PRO A 183 -28.34 -0.46 -16.55
C PRO A 183 -28.29 0.59 -17.68
N GLU A 184 -28.09 0.14 -18.93
CA GLU A 184 -27.90 0.99 -20.12
C GLU A 184 -28.95 2.11 -20.30
N ALA A 185 -30.15 1.93 -19.76
CA ALA A 185 -31.23 2.92 -19.78
C ALA A 185 -30.84 4.24 -19.07
N VAL A 186 -30.09 4.19 -17.97
CA VAL A 186 -29.70 5.39 -17.20
C VAL A 186 -28.46 6.07 -17.80
N ARG A 187 -27.62 5.32 -18.53
CA ARG A 187 -26.47 5.88 -19.27
C ARG A 187 -26.90 6.84 -20.38
N LYS A 188 -28.05 6.58 -21.03
CA LYS A 188 -28.58 7.45 -22.09
C LYS A 188 -29.24 8.73 -21.55
N GLU A 189 -29.61 8.76 -20.29
CA GLU A 189 -30.27 9.92 -19.67
C GLU A 189 -29.26 10.97 -19.18
N LYS A 190 -28.11 10.55 -18.63
CA LYS A 190 -27.03 11.47 -18.22
C LYS A 190 -26.25 12.12 -19.37
N LEU A 191 -26.38 11.61 -20.59
CA LEU A 191 -25.78 12.21 -21.79
C LEU A 191 -26.70 13.23 -22.48
N LYS A 192 -27.94 13.42 -22.00
CA LYS A 192 -28.93 14.26 -22.67
C LYS A 192 -29.18 15.66 -22.09
N GLU A 193 -28.64 16.04 -20.93
CA GLU A 193 -28.72 17.43 -20.44
C GLU A 193 -27.63 17.71 -19.40
N PRO A 194 -26.94 18.89 -19.44
CA PRO A 194 -27.48 20.19 -19.81
C PRO A 194 -26.84 20.77 -21.08
N ALA A 195 -27.61 20.88 -22.16
CA ALA A 195 -27.29 21.73 -23.29
C ALA A 195 -28.58 22.32 -23.86
N GLN A 196 -29.39 22.96 -23.01
CA GLN A 196 -30.51 23.80 -23.46
C GLN A 196 -30.97 24.75 -22.35
N ALA A 197 -30.23 25.85 -22.20
CA ALA A 197 -30.79 27.15 -21.82
C ALA A 197 -29.69 28.21 -21.98
N LEU A 198 -29.66 28.89 -23.14
CA LEU A 198 -29.48 30.35 -23.28
C LEU A 198 -29.34 30.72 -24.78
N GLY A 199 -30.47 31.12 -25.37
CA GLY A 199 -30.63 32.27 -26.25
C GLY A 199 -29.79 32.38 -27.53
N ASP A 200 -30.46 32.22 -28.67
CA ASP A 200 -30.06 32.76 -29.96
C ASP A 200 -29.95 34.29 -29.93
N ALA A 201 -28.75 34.84 -30.14
CA ALA A 201 -28.51 36.11 -30.84
C ALA A 201 -27.00 36.27 -31.11
N GLU A 202 -26.66 36.72 -32.32
CA GLU A 202 -25.33 37.09 -32.83
C GLU A 202 -24.38 35.96 -33.29
N VAL A 203 -24.45 35.64 -34.58
CA VAL A 203 -23.25 35.29 -35.35
C VAL A 203 -23.11 36.26 -36.51
N CYS A 204 -22.30 37.31 -36.34
CA CYS A 204 -21.73 38.09 -37.43
C CYS A 204 -20.55 38.87 -36.82
N HIS A 205 -19.30 38.53 -37.04
CA HIS A 205 -18.56 38.84 -38.27
C HIS A 205 -17.14 38.31 -38.03
N ILE A 206 -16.48 37.70 -39.02
CA ILE A 206 -15.04 37.88 -39.34
C ILE A 206 -14.48 36.69 -40.16
N TYR A 207 -14.97 35.45 -40.08
CA TYR A 207 -14.32 34.33 -40.81
C TYR A 207 -15.25 33.45 -41.66
N LYS A 208 -16.01 34.06 -42.57
CA LYS A 208 -16.77 33.30 -43.60
C LYS A 208 -16.65 33.70 -45.08
N PRO A 209 -15.74 34.59 -45.55
CA PRO A 209 -15.73 34.92 -46.99
C PRO A 209 -14.72 34.15 -47.86
N LEU A 210 -14.00 33.13 -47.38
CA LEU A 210 -12.93 32.48 -48.18
C LEU A 210 -13.19 31.03 -48.62
N HIS A 211 -14.35 30.45 -48.31
CA HIS A 211 -14.67 29.07 -48.71
C HIS A 211 -15.93 28.93 -49.58
N ARG A 212 -16.45 30.05 -50.11
CA ARG A 212 -17.63 30.05 -50.98
C ARG A 212 -17.29 30.19 -52.47
N SER A 213 -16.19 30.86 -52.84
CA SER A 213 -15.89 31.11 -54.26
C SER A 213 -15.33 29.91 -55.04
N LEU A 214 -14.78 28.88 -54.39
CA LEU A 214 -14.23 27.70 -55.07
C LEU A 214 -15.25 26.60 -55.34
N ILE A 215 -16.33 26.53 -54.54
CA ILE A 215 -17.41 25.54 -54.72
C ILE A 215 -18.40 26.03 -55.79
N ASP A 216 -18.63 27.33 -55.87
CA ASP A 216 -19.56 27.92 -56.85
C ASP A 216 -18.96 27.92 -58.27
N LEU A 217 -17.63 27.98 -58.44
CA LEU A 217 -16.96 27.86 -59.74
C LEU A 217 -16.94 26.43 -60.31
N PHE A 218 -17.10 25.40 -59.47
CA PHE A 218 -17.00 24.00 -59.91
C PHE A 218 -18.35 23.39 -60.34
N ASN A 219 -19.48 23.99 -59.94
CA ASN A 219 -20.82 23.45 -60.22
C ASN A 219 -21.52 24.09 -61.43
N ASP A 220 -21.02 25.21 -61.95
CA ASP A 220 -21.56 25.82 -63.18
C ASP A 220 -20.99 25.18 -64.47
N GLU A 221 -19.83 24.50 -64.42
CA GLU A 221 -19.28 23.76 -65.58
C GLU A 221 -19.90 22.37 -65.78
N ILE A 222 -20.62 21.82 -64.79
CA ILE A 222 -21.23 20.47 -64.90
C ILE A 222 -22.67 20.51 -65.46
N ASN A 223 -23.37 21.64 -65.41
CA ASN A 223 -24.77 21.75 -65.87
C ASN A 223 -24.97 22.45 -67.23
N ALA A 224 -23.91 22.82 -67.95
CA ALA A 224 -24.00 23.41 -69.30
C ALA A 224 -23.71 22.41 -70.45
N GLY A 225 -23.75 21.10 -70.17
CA GLY A 225 -23.45 20.03 -71.13
C GLY A 225 -24.52 18.93 -71.20
N CYS A 226 -25.79 19.32 -71.40
CA CYS A 226 -26.87 18.49 -71.96
C CYS A 226 -27.76 19.39 -72.82
#